data_AF-A0A223S373-F1
#
_entry.id   AF-A0A223S373-F1
#
_cell.length_a   1.000
_cell.length_b   1.000
_cell.length_c   1.000
_cell.angle_alpha   90.00
_cell.angle_beta   90.00
_cell.angle_gamma   90.00
#
_symmetry.space_group_name_H-M   'P 1'
#
loop_
_entity.id
_entity.type
_entity.pdbx_description
1 polymer ?
#
loop_
_entity_poly.entity_id
_entity_poly.type
_entity_poly.pdbx_seq_one_letter_code
_entity_poly.pdbx_strand_id
1 'polypeptide(L)'
;MWHVLFYTSPWTVAVSVLALAGAAGTMAFLRRRSPARFARRARILLRVSCAVYIVILVPPISDISKIGEGDRAVNWNPFVSYEEEQSDELEGSYVPLPDIDDTYVYYGAQELSREQAEEARHQADPSDAAYYRYPLAGGGAVWFDSHGRDLDTETRAELSEQNPPKEYVSVHDATEGLVAAEKILNLLIFIPIGIVAFASFSSWWARLCVGPVLSVAVETGQWLMSAGRVSETADVIVNSAGHIVGVLMAAVSAMLVGRLAARSPKRLDR
;
A
#
# COMPACT_ATOMS: atom_id res chain seq x y z
N MET A 1 1.48 5.58 -10.41
CA MET A 1 1.68 4.33 -9.64
C MET A 1 0.47 3.39 -9.73
N TRP A 2 -0.75 3.95 -9.73
CA TRP A 2 -2.04 3.25 -9.82
C TRP A 2 -2.17 2.17 -10.91
N HIS A 3 -1.63 2.37 -12.11
CA HIS A 3 -1.67 1.32 -13.16
C HIS A 3 -0.92 0.03 -12.81
N VAL A 4 0.09 0.09 -11.92
CA VAL A 4 0.85 -1.09 -11.50
C VAL A 4 0.07 -1.90 -10.46
N LEU A 5 -0.77 -1.25 -9.64
CA LEU A 5 -1.57 -1.91 -8.60
C LEU A 5 -2.53 -2.94 -9.20
N PHE A 6 -3.09 -2.66 -10.37
CA PHE A 6 -3.95 -3.61 -11.11
C PHE A 6 -3.21 -4.88 -11.58
N TYR A 7 -1.87 -4.87 -11.60
CA TYR A 7 -1.06 -6.05 -11.93
C TYR A 7 -0.48 -6.75 -10.70
N THR A 8 -0.76 -6.26 -9.49
CA THR A 8 -0.34 -6.93 -8.25
C THR A 8 -1.23 -8.14 -8.03
N SER A 9 -0.70 -9.32 -8.37
CA SER A 9 -1.37 -10.61 -8.19
C SER A 9 -0.41 -11.57 -7.50
N PRO A 10 -0.88 -12.65 -6.86
CA PRO A 10 0.00 -13.64 -6.24
C PRO A 10 1.08 -14.16 -7.20
N TRP A 11 0.77 -14.27 -8.49
CA TRP A 11 1.72 -14.70 -9.52
C TRP A 11 2.80 -13.67 -9.83
N THR A 12 2.43 -12.40 -10.00
CA THR A 12 3.43 -11.34 -10.27
C THR A 12 4.33 -11.12 -9.07
N VAL A 13 3.80 -11.22 -7.85
CA VAL A 13 4.59 -11.23 -6.61
C VAL A 13 5.55 -12.42 -6.59
N ALA A 14 5.07 -13.65 -6.82
CA ALA A 14 5.90 -14.85 -6.82
C ALA A 14 7.04 -14.79 -7.85
N VAL A 15 6.72 -14.38 -9.09
CA VAL A 15 7.72 -14.21 -10.16
C VAL A 15 8.75 -13.16 -9.78
N SER A 16 8.32 -12.04 -9.21
CA SER A 16 9.21 -10.96 -8.76
C SER A 16 10.15 -11.46 -7.65
N VAL A 17 9.63 -12.16 -6.64
CA VAL A 17 10.44 -12.73 -5.55
C VAL A 17 11.45 -13.75 -6.07
N LEU A 18 11.06 -14.61 -7.02
CA LEU A 18 11.97 -15.57 -7.65
C LEU A 18 13.07 -14.87 -8.46
N ALA A 19 12.72 -13.83 -9.22
CA ALA A 19 13.69 -13.03 -9.97
C ALA A 19 14.69 -12.33 -9.04
N LEU A 20 14.22 -11.77 -7.92
CA LEU A 20 15.05 -11.14 -6.89
C LEU A 20 15.97 -12.14 -6.20
N ALA A 21 15.48 -13.34 -5.88
CA ALA A 21 16.29 -14.43 -5.33
C ALA A 21 17.37 -14.87 -6.32
N GLY A 22 17.05 -14.97 -7.61
CA GLY A 22 18.00 -15.22 -8.69
C GLY A 22 19.09 -14.13 -8.77
N ALA A 23 18.69 -12.86 -8.74
CA ALA A 23 19.61 -11.72 -8.74
C ALA A 23 20.54 -11.72 -7.51
N ALA A 24 20.01 -12.03 -6.32
CA ALA A 24 20.80 -12.20 -5.09
C ALA A 24 21.82 -13.34 -5.21
N GLY A 25 21.42 -14.48 -5.79
CA GLY A 25 22.31 -15.61 -6.12
C GLY A 25 23.44 -15.22 -7.07
N THR A 26 23.11 -14.55 -8.17
CA THR A 26 24.10 -14.07 -9.15
C THR A 26 25.07 -13.07 -8.52
N MET A 27 24.57 -12.12 -7.71
CA MET A 27 25.43 -11.18 -6.99
C MET A 27 26.35 -11.88 -5.99
N ALA A 28 25.85 -12.84 -5.22
CA ALA A 28 26.65 -13.65 -4.31
C ALA A 28 27.80 -14.37 -5.05
N PHE A 29 27.51 -14.94 -6.21
CA PHE A 29 28.50 -15.62 -7.06
C PHE A 29 29.56 -14.65 -7.61
N LEU A 30 29.14 -13.50 -8.16
CA LEU A 30 30.05 -12.48 -8.70
C LEU A 30 30.93 -11.85 -7.61
N ARG A 31 30.37 -11.60 -6.43
CA ARG A 31 31.10 -11.10 -5.25
C ARG A 31 32.22 -12.05 -4.85
N ARG A 32 31.97 -13.36 -4.86
CA ARG A 32 32.98 -14.38 -4.53
C ARG A 32 34.18 -14.34 -5.48
N ARG A 33 33.96 -14.09 -6.78
CA ARG A 33 35.04 -14.03 -7.78
C ARG A 33 35.95 -12.80 -7.64
N SER A 34 35.43 -11.66 -7.22
CA SER A 34 36.22 -10.42 -7.15
C SER A 34 35.75 -9.45 -6.05
N PRO A 35 36.02 -9.76 -4.77
CA PRO A 35 35.38 -9.08 -3.63
C PRO A 35 35.55 -7.56 -3.62
N ALA A 36 36.78 -7.06 -3.80
CA ALA A 36 37.07 -5.63 -3.70
C ALA A 36 36.48 -4.81 -4.86
N ARG A 37 36.62 -5.31 -6.10
CA ARG A 37 36.07 -4.66 -7.30
C ARG A 37 34.54 -4.66 -7.28
N PHE A 38 33.95 -5.77 -6.85
CA PHE A 38 32.51 -5.92 -6.77
C PHE A 38 31.91 -4.96 -5.72
N ALA A 39 32.48 -4.87 -4.53
CA ALA A 39 31.99 -3.95 -3.49
C ALA A 39 32.04 -2.47 -3.91
N ARG A 40 33.05 -2.06 -4.69
CA ARG A 40 33.11 -0.70 -5.25
C ARG A 40 31.99 -0.45 -6.26
N ARG A 41 31.75 -1.40 -7.17
CA ARG A 41 30.67 -1.32 -8.16
C ARG A 41 29.29 -1.33 -7.50
N ALA A 42 29.09 -2.20 -6.50
CA ALA A 42 27.86 -2.26 -5.71
C ALA A 42 27.57 -0.92 -5.01
N ARG A 43 28.58 -0.26 -4.44
CA ARG A 43 28.41 1.08 -3.85
C ARG A 43 27.99 2.15 -4.87
N ILE A 44 28.53 2.09 -6.10
CA ILE A 44 28.12 3.02 -7.17
C ILE A 44 26.67 2.73 -7.56
N LEU A 45 26.34 1.46 -7.81
CA LEU A 45 24.99 1.02 -8.13
C LEU A 45 24.00 1.47 -7.05
N LEU A 46 24.33 1.25 -5.77
CA LEU A 46 23.50 1.66 -4.65
C LEU A 46 23.23 3.15 -4.64
N ARG A 47 24.27 3.99 -4.82
CA ARG A 47 24.11 5.45 -4.85
C ARG A 47 23.21 5.89 -6.00
N VAL A 48 23.41 5.32 -7.19
CA VAL A 48 22.58 5.60 -8.36
C VAL A 48 21.15 5.15 -8.12
N SER A 49 20.94 3.95 -7.60
CA SER A 49 19.61 3.42 -7.26
C SER A 49 18.91 4.29 -6.21
N CYS A 50 19.59 4.70 -5.13
CA CYS A 50 19.02 5.61 -4.13
C CYS A 50 18.59 6.94 -4.75
N ALA A 51 19.42 7.53 -5.63
CA ALA A 51 19.08 8.77 -6.32
C ALA A 51 17.86 8.59 -7.23
N VAL A 52 17.80 7.49 -7.99
CA VAL A 52 16.66 7.14 -8.83
C VAL A 52 15.39 6.94 -7.98
N TYR A 53 15.50 6.29 -6.82
CA TYR A 53 14.37 6.07 -5.91
C TYR A 53 13.83 7.39 -5.40
N ILE A 54 14.70 8.30 -4.95
CA ILE A 54 14.29 9.64 -4.53
C ILE A 54 13.57 10.35 -5.67
N VAL A 55 14.12 10.34 -6.88
CA VAL A 55 13.51 11.01 -8.04
C VAL A 55 12.16 10.43 -8.44
N ILE A 56 11.97 9.11 -8.30
CA ILE A 56 10.73 8.44 -8.70
C ILE A 56 9.65 8.50 -7.61
N LEU A 57 10.05 8.40 -6.34
CA LEU A 57 9.11 8.25 -5.22
C LEU A 57 8.76 9.59 -4.56
N VAL A 58 9.64 10.59 -4.60
CA VAL A 58 9.39 11.90 -3.94
C VAL A 58 8.34 12.72 -4.70
N PRO A 59 8.53 13.09 -5.98
CA PRO A 59 7.46 13.62 -6.78
C PRO A 59 6.66 12.46 -7.38
N PRO A 60 5.35 12.32 -7.11
CA PRO A 60 4.54 11.49 -7.98
C PRO A 60 4.63 12.12 -9.37
N ILE A 61 5.24 11.44 -10.34
CA ILE A 61 5.38 11.95 -11.72
C ILE A 61 4.00 12.31 -12.31
N SER A 62 2.93 11.70 -11.77
CA SER A 62 1.53 11.98 -12.09
C SER A 62 0.95 13.26 -11.45
N ASP A 63 1.52 13.80 -10.38
CA ASP A 63 0.91 14.85 -9.55
C ASP A 63 1.82 16.08 -9.36
N ILE A 64 2.77 16.30 -10.26
CA ILE A 64 3.65 17.49 -10.25
C ILE A 64 2.84 18.80 -10.27
N SER A 65 1.62 18.78 -10.82
CA SER A 65 0.72 19.93 -10.83
C SER A 65 0.09 20.27 -9.47
N LYS A 66 0.13 19.38 -8.48
CA LYS A 66 -0.50 19.54 -7.15
C LYS A 66 0.51 19.93 -6.05
N ILE A 67 1.76 20.23 -6.42
CA ILE A 67 2.81 20.61 -5.48
C ILE A 67 2.40 21.92 -4.79
N GLY A 68 2.26 21.88 -3.46
CA GLY A 68 1.90 23.05 -2.64
C GLY A 68 0.41 23.23 -2.36
N GLU A 69 -0.45 22.35 -2.90
CA GLU A 69 -1.91 22.41 -2.67
C GLU A 69 -2.37 21.50 -1.51
N GLY A 70 -1.53 20.54 -1.08
CA GLY A 70 -1.87 19.60 0.00
C GLY A 70 -1.55 20.11 1.39
N ASP A 71 -2.32 19.65 2.39
CA ASP A 71 -2.05 19.90 3.81
C ASP A 71 -0.78 19.18 4.28
N ARG A 72 -0.04 19.78 5.21
CA ARG A 72 1.26 19.28 5.71
C ARG A 72 1.07 18.46 6.98
N ALA A 73 0.18 17.48 6.92
CA ALA A 73 -0.05 16.56 8.02
C ALA A 73 0.96 15.40 7.99
N VAL A 74 1.41 15.00 9.18
CA VAL A 74 2.20 13.77 9.38
C VAL A 74 1.33 12.82 10.18
N ASN A 75 1.06 11.65 9.61
CA ASN A 75 0.36 10.58 10.30
C ASN A 75 1.37 9.72 11.07
N TRP A 76 1.31 9.85 12.40
CA TRP A 76 2.14 9.11 13.33
C TRP A 76 1.63 7.72 13.65
N ASN A 77 0.45 7.33 13.15
CA ASN A 77 -0.10 6.02 13.39
C ASN A 77 0.55 4.99 12.44
N PRO A 78 1.40 4.08 12.92
CA PRO A 78 1.99 3.04 12.09
C PRO A 78 0.97 1.98 11.64
N PHE A 79 -0.21 1.98 12.26
CA PHE A 79 -1.32 1.10 11.95
C PHE A 79 -2.43 1.80 11.18
N VAL A 80 -2.23 3.03 10.68
CA VAL A 80 -3.34 3.75 10.02
C VAL A 80 -3.90 2.95 8.85
N SER A 81 -3.07 2.21 8.13
CA SER A 81 -3.55 1.36 7.03
C SER A 81 -4.45 0.21 7.48
N TYR A 82 -4.37 -0.23 8.74
CA TYR A 82 -5.30 -1.21 9.33
C TYR A 82 -6.52 -0.53 9.95
N GLU A 83 -6.39 0.73 10.40
CA GLU A 83 -7.51 1.50 10.93
C GLU A 83 -8.38 2.10 9.84
N GLU A 84 -7.79 2.56 8.73
CA GLU A 84 -8.51 2.93 7.49
C GLU A 84 -9.22 1.71 6.91
N GLU A 85 -8.57 0.54 6.90
CA GLU A 85 -9.18 -0.75 6.54
C GLU A 85 -10.39 -1.03 7.46
N GLN A 86 -10.29 -0.76 8.76
CA GLN A 86 -11.38 -0.97 9.73
C GLN A 86 -12.43 0.15 9.74
N SER A 87 -12.11 1.38 9.34
CA SER A 87 -13.04 2.51 9.27
C SER A 87 -13.82 2.53 7.96
N ASP A 88 -13.17 2.19 6.84
CA ASP A 88 -13.83 1.99 5.54
C ASP A 88 -14.70 0.73 5.54
N GLU A 89 -14.36 -0.29 6.35
CA GLU A 89 -15.24 -1.42 6.68
C GLU A 89 -16.57 -0.96 7.36
N LEU A 90 -16.60 0.23 7.96
CA LEU A 90 -17.73 0.78 8.72
C LEU A 90 -18.45 1.93 8.01
N GLU A 91 -17.80 2.66 7.11
CA GLU A 91 -18.39 3.71 6.28
C GLU A 91 -19.10 3.12 5.05
N GLY A 92 -20.40 3.38 4.95
CA GLY A 92 -21.28 2.89 3.90
C GLY A 92 -20.95 3.40 2.49
N SER A 93 -21.77 3.03 1.51
CA SER A 93 -21.56 3.34 0.09
C SER A 93 -22.54 4.38 -0.44
N TYR A 94 -22.08 5.31 -1.29
CA TYR A 94 -22.93 6.26 -2.03
C TYR A 94 -23.27 5.71 -3.42
N VAL A 95 -24.56 5.64 -3.74
CA VAL A 95 -25.09 5.12 -5.02
C VAL A 95 -25.81 6.25 -5.76
N PRO A 96 -25.41 6.61 -6.99
CA PRO A 96 -26.06 7.68 -7.74
C PRO A 96 -27.47 7.26 -8.19
N LEU A 97 -28.42 8.19 -8.14
CA LEU A 97 -29.77 8.00 -8.66
C LEU A 97 -29.80 8.27 -10.17
N PRO A 98 -30.25 7.32 -11.02
CA PRO A 98 -30.15 7.45 -12.47
C PRO A 98 -30.96 8.61 -13.07
N ASP A 99 -32.01 9.06 -12.39
CA ASP A 99 -32.94 10.07 -12.90
C ASP A 99 -32.68 11.49 -12.38
N ILE A 100 -31.69 11.69 -11.48
CA ILE A 100 -31.37 12.99 -10.90
C ILE A 100 -29.85 13.17 -10.80
N ASP A 101 -29.30 14.11 -11.58
CA ASP A 101 -27.89 14.48 -11.50
C ASP A 101 -27.50 14.92 -10.08
N ASP A 102 -26.29 14.52 -9.66
CA ASP A 102 -25.67 14.86 -8.36
C ASP A 102 -26.45 14.41 -7.11
N THR A 103 -27.32 13.40 -7.23
CA THR A 103 -28.12 12.90 -6.12
C THR A 103 -27.73 11.46 -5.78
N TYR A 104 -27.32 11.23 -4.53
CA TYR A 104 -26.84 9.92 -4.06
C TYR A 104 -27.74 9.33 -2.97
N VAL A 105 -27.74 8.00 -2.88
CA VAL A 105 -28.28 7.22 -1.76
C VAL A 105 -27.10 6.62 -0.99
N TYR A 106 -27.00 6.91 0.30
CA TYR A 106 -26.01 6.30 1.18
C TYR A 106 -26.53 5.00 1.79
N TYR A 107 -25.75 3.93 1.66
CA TYR A 107 -26.02 2.60 2.20
C TYR A 107 -25.00 2.29 3.31
N GLY A 108 -25.38 2.46 4.57
CA GLY A 108 -24.56 2.12 5.73
C GLY A 108 -24.23 0.62 5.79
N ALA A 109 -22.95 0.30 5.99
CA ALA A 109 -22.45 -1.07 6.09
C ALA A 109 -22.78 -1.72 7.46
N GLN A 110 -22.78 -0.91 8.53
CA GLN A 110 -22.96 -1.42 9.89
C GLN A 110 -24.43 -1.61 10.28
N GLU A 111 -24.73 -2.73 10.94
CA GLU A 111 -25.99 -2.91 11.65
C GLU A 111 -26.07 -1.98 12.86
N LEU A 112 -27.00 -1.04 12.83
CA LEU A 112 -27.19 -0.07 13.89
C LEU A 112 -28.24 -0.57 14.89
N SER A 113 -28.03 -0.24 16.17
CA SER A 113 -29.13 -0.19 17.13
C SER A 113 -30.08 0.96 16.77
N ARG A 114 -31.31 0.94 17.31
CA ARG A 114 -32.28 2.04 17.04
C ARG A 114 -31.77 3.41 17.50
N GLU A 115 -31.03 3.43 18.61
CA GLU A 115 -30.44 4.66 19.14
C GLU A 115 -29.34 5.21 18.22
N GLN A 116 -28.46 4.36 17.71
CA GLN A 116 -27.44 4.74 16.72
C GLN A 116 -28.05 5.18 15.39
N ALA A 117 -29.15 4.57 14.96
CA ALA A 117 -29.89 4.97 13.77
C ALA A 117 -30.51 6.37 13.91
N GLU A 118 -30.99 6.72 15.11
CA GLU A 118 -31.49 8.07 15.42
C GLU A 118 -30.36 9.10 15.44
N GLU A 119 -29.19 8.74 15.97
CA GLU A 119 -28.00 9.59 15.93
C GLU A 119 -27.53 9.85 14.50
N ALA A 120 -27.43 8.80 13.67
CA ALA A 120 -27.10 8.94 12.24
C ALA A 120 -28.12 9.83 11.50
N ARG A 121 -29.41 9.72 11.85
CA ARG A 121 -30.47 10.58 11.32
C ARG A 121 -30.24 12.06 11.64
N HIS A 122 -29.68 12.39 12.80
CA HIS A 122 -29.35 13.76 13.17
C HIS A 122 -28.10 14.30 12.47
N GLN A 123 -27.25 13.42 11.95
CA GLN A 123 -26.02 13.76 11.25
C GLN A 123 -26.19 13.82 9.72
N ALA A 124 -27.38 13.50 9.20
CA ALA A 124 -27.67 13.56 7.77
C ALA A 124 -27.43 14.96 7.21
N ASP A 125 -26.73 15.05 6.07
CA ASP A 125 -26.39 16.32 5.42
C ASP A 125 -26.92 16.34 3.97
N PRO A 126 -27.73 17.36 3.60
CA PRO A 126 -28.19 17.56 2.22
C PRO A 126 -27.10 17.73 1.16
N SER A 127 -25.87 18.08 1.56
CA SER A 127 -24.73 18.19 0.66
C SER A 127 -24.03 16.86 0.37
N ASP A 128 -24.40 15.80 1.10
CA ASP A 128 -23.68 14.52 1.12
C ASP A 128 -24.47 13.41 0.40
N ALA A 129 -25.70 13.12 0.85
CA ALA A 129 -26.62 12.23 0.13
C ALA A 129 -28.07 12.72 0.27
N ALA A 130 -28.92 12.38 -0.70
CA ALA A 130 -30.34 12.70 -0.64
C ALA A 130 -31.13 11.74 0.24
N TYR A 131 -30.67 10.48 0.32
CA TYR A 131 -31.30 9.42 1.09
C TYR A 131 -30.26 8.55 1.78
N TYR A 132 -30.61 8.04 2.95
CA TYR A 132 -29.75 7.19 3.77
C TYR A 132 -30.49 5.91 4.14
N ARG A 133 -29.76 4.78 4.14
CA ARG A 133 -30.25 3.47 4.54
C ARG A 133 -29.25 2.80 5.48
N TYR A 134 -29.70 2.39 6.65
CA TYR A 134 -28.89 1.59 7.58
C TYR A 134 -29.61 0.29 7.97
N PRO A 135 -28.94 -0.87 7.94
CA PRO A 135 -29.50 -2.10 8.47
C PRO A 135 -29.63 -2.00 10.01
N LEU A 136 -30.64 -2.66 10.58
CA LEU A 136 -30.87 -2.69 12.02
C LEU A 136 -30.47 -4.06 12.60
N ALA A 137 -29.83 -4.07 13.76
CA ALA A 137 -29.39 -5.29 14.45
C ALA A 137 -30.54 -6.27 14.81
N GLY A 138 -31.79 -5.79 14.82
CA GLY A 138 -33.00 -6.59 15.02
C GLY A 138 -33.64 -7.14 13.74
N GLY A 139 -32.97 -6.96 12.59
CA GLY A 139 -33.52 -7.23 11.27
C GLY A 139 -34.27 -6.03 10.67
N GLY A 140 -34.20 -5.91 9.34
CA GLY A 140 -34.76 -4.79 8.59
C GLY A 140 -33.75 -3.65 8.38
N ALA A 141 -34.24 -2.52 7.87
CA ALA A 141 -33.44 -1.32 7.65
C ALA A 141 -34.27 -0.07 7.93
N VAL A 142 -33.61 0.97 8.43
CA VAL A 142 -34.16 2.32 8.52
C VAL A 142 -33.81 3.09 7.25
N TRP A 143 -34.72 3.96 6.83
CA TRP A 143 -34.61 4.78 5.64
C TRP A 143 -34.98 6.21 6.01
N PHE A 144 -34.18 7.19 5.63
CA PHE A 144 -34.48 8.60 5.84
C PHE A 144 -33.91 9.50 4.75
N ASP A 145 -34.52 10.67 4.58
CA ASP A 145 -34.01 11.70 3.67
C ASP A 145 -32.85 12.48 4.29
N SER A 146 -32.23 13.35 3.50
CA SER A 146 -31.12 14.22 3.91
C SER A 146 -31.43 15.21 5.03
N HIS A 147 -32.70 15.34 5.41
CA HIS A 147 -33.15 16.18 6.52
C HIS A 147 -33.53 15.34 7.74
N GLY A 148 -33.21 14.04 7.71
CA GLY A 148 -33.49 13.10 8.78
C GLY A 148 -34.97 12.74 8.93
N ARG A 149 -35.79 12.89 7.88
CA ARG A 149 -37.21 12.53 7.92
C ARG A 149 -37.42 11.12 7.36
N ASP A 150 -38.42 10.42 7.89
CA ASP A 150 -38.82 9.12 7.35
C ASP A 150 -39.26 9.24 5.90
N LEU A 151 -38.80 8.31 5.08
CA LEU A 151 -39.24 8.18 3.70
C LEU A 151 -40.67 7.67 3.64
N ASP A 152 -41.45 8.18 2.70
CA ASP A 152 -42.78 7.65 2.41
C ASP A 152 -42.69 6.22 1.83
N THR A 153 -43.81 5.52 1.89
CA THR A 153 -43.87 4.10 1.51
C THR A 153 -43.57 3.86 0.03
N GLU A 154 -43.89 4.82 -0.85
CA GLU A 154 -43.72 4.72 -2.30
C GLU A 154 -42.24 4.91 -2.66
N THR A 155 -41.63 6.03 -2.21
CA THR A 155 -40.20 6.31 -2.39
C THR A 155 -39.34 5.18 -1.79
N ARG A 156 -39.71 4.67 -0.61
CA ARG A 156 -39.01 3.55 0.01
C ARG A 156 -39.09 2.28 -0.83
N ALA A 157 -40.25 1.99 -1.44
CA ALA A 157 -40.42 0.81 -2.28
C ALA A 157 -39.56 0.91 -3.56
N GLU A 158 -39.55 2.09 -4.20
CA GLU A 158 -38.72 2.38 -5.37
C GLU A 158 -37.22 2.22 -5.08
N LEU A 159 -36.74 2.84 -4.00
CA LEU A 159 -35.34 2.73 -3.56
C LEU A 159 -34.96 1.33 -3.05
N SER A 160 -35.95 0.54 -2.59
CA SER A 160 -35.70 -0.86 -2.19
C SER A 160 -35.68 -1.80 -3.39
N GLU A 161 -36.36 -1.47 -4.49
CA GLU A 161 -36.34 -2.23 -5.75
C GLU A 161 -35.06 -1.98 -6.55
N GLN A 162 -34.49 -0.77 -6.40
CA GLN A 162 -33.07 -0.52 -6.64
C GLN A 162 -32.26 -1.32 -5.61
N ASN A 163 -32.09 -2.63 -5.87
CA ASN A 163 -31.22 -3.50 -5.09
C ASN A 163 -29.92 -2.73 -4.80
N PRO A 164 -29.39 -2.72 -3.55
CA PRO A 164 -28.00 -2.36 -3.37
C PRO A 164 -27.24 -3.26 -4.34
N PRO A 165 -26.53 -2.72 -5.34
CA PRO A 165 -26.00 -3.60 -6.37
C PRO A 165 -25.11 -4.61 -5.66
N LYS A 166 -25.29 -5.90 -5.92
CA LYS A 166 -24.41 -6.95 -5.37
C LYS A 166 -22.92 -6.68 -5.66
N GLU A 167 -22.68 -5.78 -6.61
CA GLU A 167 -21.43 -5.21 -7.08
C GLU A 167 -20.82 -4.13 -6.15
N TYR A 168 -21.55 -3.59 -5.16
CA TYR A 168 -20.99 -2.62 -4.20
C TYR A 168 -20.36 -3.28 -2.96
N VAL A 169 -20.75 -4.52 -2.64
CA VAL A 169 -19.96 -5.38 -1.74
C VAL A 169 -18.55 -5.61 -2.33
N SER A 170 -18.36 -5.50 -3.65
CA SER A 170 -17.05 -5.64 -4.30
C SER A 170 -16.24 -4.34 -4.47
N VAL A 171 -16.78 -3.17 -4.14
CA VAL A 171 -15.98 -1.93 -4.14
C VAL A 171 -15.05 -1.90 -2.93
N HIS A 172 -15.48 -2.43 -1.78
CA HIS A 172 -14.65 -2.58 -0.60
C HIS A 172 -13.54 -3.63 -0.80
N ASP A 173 -13.85 -4.81 -1.37
CA ASP A 173 -12.83 -5.80 -1.79
C ASP A 173 -11.78 -5.17 -2.75
N ALA A 174 -12.21 -4.25 -3.61
CA ALA A 174 -11.33 -3.57 -4.54
C ALA A 174 -10.42 -2.54 -3.84
N THR A 175 -10.95 -1.76 -2.89
CA THR A 175 -10.18 -0.78 -2.12
C THR A 175 -9.19 -1.46 -1.17
N GLU A 176 -9.61 -2.49 -0.45
CA GLU A 176 -8.74 -3.35 0.37
C GLU A 176 -7.60 -3.95 -0.46
N GLY A 177 -7.95 -4.50 -1.63
CA GLY A 177 -7.00 -5.04 -2.58
C GLY A 177 -5.99 -3.99 -3.07
N LEU A 178 -6.42 -2.74 -3.24
CA LEU A 178 -5.55 -1.63 -3.67
C LEU A 178 -4.58 -1.19 -2.57
N VAL A 179 -5.04 -1.05 -1.32
CA VAL A 179 -4.18 -0.69 -0.18
C VAL A 179 -3.15 -1.79 0.07
N ALA A 180 -3.59 -3.05 0.13
CA ALA A 180 -2.70 -4.20 0.29
C ALA A 180 -1.70 -4.30 -0.88
N ALA A 181 -2.17 -4.10 -2.12
CA ALA A 181 -1.30 -4.08 -3.30
C ALA A 181 -0.25 -2.96 -3.24
N GLU A 182 -0.61 -1.78 -2.75
CA GLU A 182 0.31 -0.66 -2.57
C GLU A 182 1.39 -1.00 -1.55
N LYS A 183 1.02 -1.52 -0.38
CA LYS A 183 2.01 -1.91 0.64
C LYS A 183 2.89 -3.08 0.16
N ILE A 184 2.33 -4.05 -0.57
CA ILE A 184 3.13 -5.13 -1.20
C ILE A 184 4.11 -4.55 -2.22
N LEU A 185 3.69 -3.60 -3.05
CA LEU A 185 4.56 -2.96 -4.03
C LEU A 185 5.69 -2.20 -3.33
N ASN A 186 5.38 -1.39 -2.31
CA ASN A 186 6.34 -0.66 -1.48
C ASN A 186 7.38 -1.61 -0.84
N LEU A 187 6.92 -2.74 -0.31
CA LEU A 187 7.80 -3.79 0.20
C LEU A 187 8.72 -4.35 -0.91
N LEU A 188 8.15 -4.74 -2.06
CA LEU A 188 8.89 -5.37 -3.15
C LEU A 188 9.94 -4.45 -3.77
N ILE A 189 9.65 -3.16 -3.94
CA ILE A 189 10.61 -2.21 -4.51
C ILE A 189 11.80 -1.99 -3.57
N PHE A 190 11.66 -2.12 -2.25
CA PHE A 190 12.81 -1.98 -1.35
C PHE A 190 13.72 -3.23 -1.24
N ILE A 191 13.26 -4.41 -1.68
CA ILE A 191 14.08 -5.64 -1.68
C ILE A 191 15.40 -5.48 -2.49
N PRO A 192 15.39 -4.99 -3.75
CA PRO A 192 16.62 -4.72 -4.50
C PRO A 192 17.66 -3.87 -3.74
N ILE A 193 17.22 -2.82 -3.03
CA ILE A 193 18.09 -1.94 -2.26
C ILE A 193 18.81 -2.74 -1.16
N GLY A 194 18.08 -3.61 -0.45
CA GLY A 194 18.65 -4.51 0.55
C GLY A 194 19.69 -5.46 -0.01
N ILE A 195 19.42 -6.05 -1.18
CA ILE A 195 20.35 -6.97 -1.83
C ILE A 195 21.66 -6.24 -2.21
N VAL A 196 21.56 -5.05 -2.81
CA VAL A 196 22.73 -4.26 -3.22
C VAL A 196 23.47 -3.69 -1.99
N ALA A 197 22.77 -3.31 -0.93
CA ALA A 197 23.37 -2.85 0.33
C ALA A 197 24.23 -3.95 0.97
N PHE A 198 23.75 -5.20 0.97
CA PHE A 198 24.52 -6.35 1.46
C PHE A 198 25.87 -6.53 0.74
N ALA A 199 25.88 -6.28 -0.57
CA ALA A 199 27.09 -6.31 -1.40
C ALA A 199 28.02 -5.09 -1.22
N SER A 200 27.46 -3.97 -0.76
CA SER A 200 28.15 -2.67 -0.70
C SER A 200 28.96 -2.46 0.57
N PHE A 201 28.52 -3.02 1.70
CA PHE A 201 29.09 -2.76 3.02
C PHE A 201 29.60 -4.02 3.73
N SER A 202 30.67 -3.86 4.52
CA SER A 202 31.17 -4.89 5.44
C SER A 202 30.39 -4.91 6.76
N SER A 203 30.06 -3.73 7.30
CA SER A 203 29.29 -3.57 8.54
C SER A 203 27.83 -3.98 8.36
N TRP A 204 27.32 -4.80 9.28
CA TRP A 204 25.91 -5.20 9.32
C TRP A 204 24.97 -4.03 9.59
N TRP A 205 25.36 -3.10 10.45
CA TRP A 205 24.59 -1.88 10.70
C TRP A 205 24.44 -1.04 9.43
N ALA A 206 25.53 -0.84 8.69
CA ALA A 206 25.46 -0.13 7.42
C ALA A 206 24.55 -0.84 6.39
N ARG A 207 24.50 -2.17 6.39
CA ARG A 207 23.58 -2.92 5.53
C ARG A 207 22.13 -2.69 5.93
N LEU A 208 21.83 -2.71 7.23
CA LEU A 208 20.47 -2.60 7.74
C LEU A 208 19.92 -1.16 7.69
N CYS A 209 20.75 -0.14 7.94
CA CYS A 209 20.29 1.24 8.05
C CYS A 209 20.01 1.94 6.71
N VAL A 210 20.54 1.45 5.57
CA VAL A 210 20.39 2.13 4.27
C VAL A 210 18.93 2.23 3.84
N GLY A 211 18.15 1.16 3.97
CA GLY A 211 16.73 1.15 3.61
C GLY A 211 15.91 2.14 4.45
N PRO A 212 15.94 2.04 5.79
CA PRO A 212 15.26 2.99 6.66
C PRO A 212 15.64 4.45 6.40
N VAL A 213 16.93 4.75 6.21
CA VAL A 213 17.40 6.11 5.90
C VAL A 213 16.87 6.59 4.54
N LEU A 214 16.89 5.73 3.52
CA LEU A 214 16.32 6.07 2.21
C LEU A 214 14.80 6.29 2.31
N SER A 215 14.10 5.46 3.06
CA SER A 215 12.66 5.55 3.24
C SER A 215 12.26 6.86 3.94
N VAL A 216 12.92 7.20 5.03
CA VAL A 216 12.73 8.49 5.71
C VAL A 216 13.05 9.67 4.79
N ALA A 217 14.09 9.56 3.94
CA ALA A 217 14.41 10.60 2.97
C ALA A 217 13.34 10.78 1.90
N VAL A 218 12.73 9.69 1.42
CA VAL A 218 11.59 9.73 0.49
C VAL A 218 10.39 10.39 1.15
N GLU A 219 10.03 9.93 2.34
CA GLU A 219 8.91 10.43 3.13
C GLU A 219 9.04 11.92 3.45
N THR A 220 10.24 12.34 3.89
CA THR A 220 10.57 13.75 4.13
C THR A 220 10.45 14.58 2.85
N GLY A 221 10.86 14.02 1.71
CA GLY A 221 10.74 14.66 0.41
C GLY A 221 9.27 14.88 0.01
N GLN A 222 8.44 13.85 0.18
CA GLN A 222 7.00 13.94 -0.10
C GLN A 222 6.32 14.98 0.79
N TRP A 223 6.63 14.97 2.09
CA TRP A 223 6.14 15.96 3.05
C TRP A 223 6.56 17.40 2.66
N LEU A 224 7.84 17.61 2.30
CA LEU A 224 8.34 18.92 1.87
C LEU A 224 7.62 19.45 0.62
N MET A 225 7.21 18.56 -0.28
CA MET A 225 6.54 18.94 -1.53
C MET A 225 5.05 19.20 -1.37
N SER A 226 4.41 18.84 -0.24
CA SER A 226 2.96 19.07 -0.03
C SER A 226 2.12 18.51 -1.19
N ALA A 227 2.54 17.41 -1.80
CA ALA A 227 2.01 16.91 -3.07
C ALA A 227 0.69 16.13 -2.90
N GLY A 228 -0.21 16.62 -2.04
CA GLY A 228 -1.54 16.05 -1.83
C GLY A 228 -1.58 14.65 -1.19
N ARG A 229 -0.49 14.19 -0.57
CA ARG A 229 -0.45 12.95 0.22
C ARG A 229 -0.02 13.24 1.66
N VAL A 230 -0.74 12.64 2.61
CA VAL A 230 -0.34 12.64 4.01
C VAL A 230 0.91 11.78 4.14
N SER A 231 1.88 12.27 4.90
CA SER A 231 3.09 11.50 5.17
C SER A 231 2.77 10.40 6.18
N GLU A 232 3.02 9.14 5.82
CA GLU A 232 2.63 7.95 6.59
C GLU A 232 3.83 7.23 7.19
N THR A 233 3.83 7.10 8.53
CA THR A 233 4.84 6.31 9.24
C THR A 233 4.79 4.82 8.83
N ALA A 234 3.63 4.33 8.39
CA ALA A 234 3.43 2.97 7.89
C ALA A 234 4.31 2.66 6.66
N ASP A 235 4.46 3.59 5.72
CA ASP A 235 5.28 3.40 4.53
C ASP A 235 6.76 3.26 4.88
N VAL A 236 7.23 4.00 5.88
CA VAL A 236 8.60 3.87 6.38
C VAL A 236 8.85 2.45 6.90
N ILE A 237 7.90 1.87 7.62
CA ILE A 237 7.99 0.51 8.17
C ILE A 237 7.99 -0.53 7.06
N VAL A 238 7.04 -0.45 6.11
CA VAL A 238 6.89 -1.41 5.01
C VAL A 238 8.12 -1.42 4.10
N ASN A 239 8.62 -0.24 3.73
CA ASN A 239 9.85 -0.08 2.96
C ASN A 239 11.07 -0.64 3.71
N SER A 240 11.16 -0.40 5.02
CA SER A 240 12.22 -0.94 5.86
C SER A 240 12.17 -2.47 5.94
N ALA A 241 10.98 -3.06 6.03
CA ALA A 241 10.79 -4.50 6.01
C ALA A 241 11.23 -5.12 4.68
N GLY A 242 10.84 -4.52 3.55
CA GLY A 242 11.29 -4.93 2.21
C GLY A 242 12.81 -4.92 2.07
N HIS A 243 13.45 -3.86 2.54
CA HIS A 243 14.91 -3.77 2.58
C HIS A 243 15.55 -4.88 3.42
N ILE A 244 15.03 -5.15 4.62
CA ILE A 244 15.53 -6.23 5.49
C ILE A 244 15.39 -7.59 4.79
N VAL A 245 14.26 -7.87 4.15
CA VAL A 245 14.05 -9.08 3.35
C VAL A 245 15.12 -9.21 2.27
N GLY A 246 15.45 -8.13 1.56
CA GLY A 246 16.54 -8.11 0.57
C GLY A 246 17.92 -8.39 1.15
N VAL A 247 18.24 -7.81 2.31
CA VAL A 247 19.50 -8.07 3.02
C VAL A 247 19.61 -9.55 3.41
N LEU A 248 18.55 -10.13 3.96
CA LEU A 248 18.50 -11.52 4.38
C LEU A 248 18.60 -12.47 3.17
N MET A 249 17.88 -12.16 2.09
CA MET A 249 17.93 -12.90 0.83
C MET A 249 19.36 -12.97 0.30
N ALA A 250 20.06 -11.83 0.24
CA ALA A 250 21.46 -11.77 -0.18
C ALA A 250 22.41 -12.54 0.75
N ALA A 251 22.19 -12.48 2.06
CA ALA A 251 22.97 -13.21 3.05
C ALA A 251 22.83 -14.73 2.89
N VAL A 252 21.59 -15.22 2.73
CA VAL A 252 21.28 -16.62 2.49
C VAL A 252 21.90 -17.09 1.17
N SER A 253 21.74 -16.32 0.08
CA SER A 253 22.37 -16.63 -1.21
C SER A 253 23.89 -16.73 -1.11
N ALA A 254 24.54 -15.80 -0.40
CA ALA A 254 25.99 -15.83 -0.17
C ALA A 254 26.43 -17.07 0.62
N MET A 255 25.68 -17.45 1.65
CA MET A 255 25.92 -18.68 2.41
C MET A 255 25.78 -19.93 1.53
N LEU A 256 24.72 -20.03 0.73
CA LEU A 256 24.46 -21.19 -0.14
C LEU A 256 25.55 -21.34 -1.21
N VAL A 257 25.91 -20.25 -1.89
CA VAL A 257 27.02 -20.25 -2.88
C VAL A 257 28.35 -20.62 -2.22
N GLY A 258 28.59 -20.15 -0.99
CA GLY A 258 29.74 -20.53 -0.18
C GLY A 258 29.83 -22.05 0.02
N ARG A 259 28.74 -22.66 0.49
CA ARG A 259 28.61 -24.10 0.75
C ARG A 259 28.77 -24.94 -0.51
N LEU A 260 28.13 -24.55 -1.61
CA LEU A 260 28.16 -25.30 -2.87
C LEU A 260 29.58 -25.38 -3.43
N ALA A 261 30.30 -24.28 -3.45
CA ALA A 261 31.66 -24.28 -4.00
C ALA A 261 32.75 -24.68 -2.98
N ALA A 262 32.39 -25.01 -1.73
CA ALA A 262 33.24 -25.78 -0.82
C ALA A 262 33.14 -27.30 -1.08
N ARG A 263 32.04 -27.75 -1.71
CA ARG A 263 31.81 -29.16 -2.07
C ARG A 263 32.42 -29.58 -3.41
N SER A 264 32.92 -28.64 -4.22
CA SER A 264 33.62 -28.99 -5.46
C SER A 264 34.91 -29.75 -5.11
N PRO A 265 35.03 -31.06 -5.44
CA PRO A 265 36.22 -31.82 -5.13
C PRO A 265 37.42 -31.16 -5.80
N LYS A 266 38.52 -31.00 -5.06
CA LYS A 266 39.81 -30.63 -5.64
C LYS A 266 40.04 -31.57 -6.82
N ARG A 267 40.11 -31.02 -8.04
CA ARG A 267 40.69 -31.76 -9.17
C ARG A 267 42.04 -32.25 -8.65
N LEU A 268 42.16 -33.57 -8.50
CA LEU A 268 43.43 -34.24 -8.29
C LEU A 268 44.22 -33.95 -9.57
N ASP A 269 45.08 -32.95 -9.52
CA ASP A 269 46.06 -32.70 -10.58
C ASP A 269 46.93 -33.95 -10.68
N ARG A 270 46.83 -34.60 -11.84
CA ARG A 270 47.76 -35.60 -12.35
C ARG A 270 48.95 -34.91 -12.99
#